data_AF-A0A925IKY5-F1
#
_entry.id   AF-A0A925IKY5-F1
#
_cell.length_a   1.000
_cell.length_b   1.000
_cell.length_c   1.000
_cell.angle_alpha   90.00
_cell.angle_beta   90.00
_cell.angle_gamma   90.00
#
_symmetry.space_group_name_H-M   'P 1'
#
loop_
_entity.id
_entity.type
_entity.pdbx_description
1 polymer ?
#
loop_
_entity_poly.entity_id
_entity_poly.type
_entity_poly.pdbx_seq_one_letter_code
_entity_poly.pdbx_strand_id
1 'polypeptide(L)' 'SKMRANKDDVDNAGQDYAANERDKFEPGGGGEVVVKQEPIKAGPKIGRNDPCPCGSGKKYKNCHGKEA' A
#
# COMPACT_ATOMS: atom_id res chain seq x y z
N SER A 1 28.19 16.91 29.68
CA SER A 1 27.62 18.24 29.33
C SER A 1 26.18 18.08 28.94
N LYS A 2 25.31 19.04 29.29
CA LYS A 2 23.84 19.03 29.07
C LYS A 2 23.43 18.68 27.63
N MET A 3 24.30 18.96 26.65
CA MET A 3 24.13 18.61 25.24
C MET A 3 24.24 17.12 24.91
N ARG A 4 24.95 16.32 25.72
CA ARG A 4 25.04 14.86 25.51
C ARG A 4 23.74 14.17 25.93
N ALA A 5 23.19 14.52 27.09
CA ALA A 5 21.89 14.00 27.53
C ALA A 5 20.75 14.30 26.54
N ASN A 6 20.68 15.53 26.02
CA ASN A 6 19.68 15.88 24.99
C ASN A 6 19.91 15.16 23.66
N LYS A 7 21.17 14.83 23.32
CA LYS A 7 21.52 14.09 22.10
C LYS A 7 21.10 12.62 22.26
N ASP A 8 21.37 12.04 23.41
CA ASP A 8 20.96 10.68 23.78
C ASP A 8 19.42 10.55 23.79
N ASP A 9 18.67 11.55 24.28
CA ASP A 9 17.20 11.56 24.27
C ASP A 9 16.60 11.70 22.86
N VAL A 10 17.21 12.52 21.99
CA VAL A 10 16.79 12.70 20.59
C VAL A 10 17.12 11.47 19.74
N ASP A 11 18.28 10.85 19.99
CA ASP A 11 18.68 9.62 19.30
C ASP A 11 17.86 8.40 19.79
N ASN A 12 17.39 8.38 21.05
CA ASN A 12 16.45 7.35 21.56
C ASN A 12 15.02 7.52 21.04
N ALA A 13 14.58 8.76 20.82
CA ALA A 13 13.29 9.06 20.22
C ALA A 13 13.26 8.80 18.70
N GLY A 14 14.39 8.41 18.09
CA GLY A 14 14.49 8.16 16.66
C GLY A 14 14.22 6.70 16.30
N GLN A 15 13.01 6.40 15.81
CA GLN A 15 12.75 5.46 14.69
C GLN A 15 11.25 5.24 14.37
N ASP A 16 10.30 5.97 14.94
CA ASP A 16 8.87 5.71 14.71
C ASP A 16 8.28 6.43 13.48
N TYR A 17 9.02 7.35 12.85
CA TYR A 17 8.53 8.14 11.71
C TYR A 17 9.20 7.85 10.35
N ALA A 18 10.08 6.84 10.25
CA ALA A 18 10.58 6.36 8.96
C ALA A 18 9.71 5.19 8.46
N ALA A 19 8.83 5.49 7.51
CA ALA A 19 8.05 4.52 6.78
C ALA A 19 8.93 3.40 6.14
N ASN A 20 8.44 2.15 6.20
CA ASN A 20 8.94 0.93 5.51
C ASN A 20 10.21 0.21 6.00
N GLU A 21 10.58 0.29 7.28
CA GLU A 21 11.76 -0.44 7.79
C GLU A 21 11.52 -1.92 8.16
N ARG A 22 10.37 -2.51 7.78
CA ARG A 22 10.10 -3.96 7.93
C ARG A 22 10.84 -4.86 6.93
N ASP A 23 11.67 -4.28 6.05
CA ASP A 23 12.49 -5.01 5.06
C ASP A 23 13.90 -5.38 5.56
N LYS A 24 14.14 -5.40 6.88
CA LYS A 24 15.34 -6.06 7.44
C LYS A 24 15.00 -7.50 7.84
N PHE A 25 15.12 -8.42 6.89
CA PHE A 25 15.09 -9.86 7.10
C PHE A 25 16.49 -10.36 7.54
N GLU A 26 16.61 -10.84 8.77
CA GLU A 26 17.79 -11.54 9.29
C GLU A 26 17.76 -13.02 8.79
N PRO A 27 18.69 -13.46 7.92
CA PRO A 27 18.67 -14.82 7.39
C PRO A 27 19.26 -15.79 8.42
N GLY A 28 18.43 -16.30 9.33
CA GLY A 28 18.88 -17.24 10.35
C GLY A 28 17.75 -17.98 11.05
N GLY A 29 17.19 -19.01 10.41
CA GLY A 29 16.45 -20.05 11.13
C GLY A 29 15.14 -20.47 10.49
N GLY A 30 15.11 -21.69 9.94
CA GLY A 30 13.90 -22.50 9.74
C GLY A 30 12.97 -22.00 8.65
N GLY A 31 13.11 -22.58 7.45
CA GLY A 31 12.41 -22.14 6.24
C GLY A 31 10.89 -22.11 6.35
N GLU A 32 10.33 -20.93 6.10
CA GLU A 32 8.99 -20.76 5.55
C GLU A 32 9.07 -19.69 4.47
N VAL A 33 8.49 -19.98 3.30
CA VAL A 33 8.69 -19.21 2.07
C VAL A 33 7.98 -17.87 2.20
N VAL A 34 8.74 -16.78 2.34
CA VAL A 34 8.20 -15.41 2.33
C VAL A 34 7.66 -15.10 0.94
N VAL A 35 6.34 -15.24 0.77
CA VAL A 35 5.64 -14.87 -0.45
C VAL A 35 5.62 -13.35 -0.54
N LYS A 36 6.48 -12.79 -1.39
CA LYS A 36 6.46 -11.36 -1.76
C LYS A 36 5.05 -11.02 -2.25
N GLN A 37 4.34 -10.16 -1.52
CA GLN A 37 3.03 -9.70 -1.95
C GLN A 37 3.20 -8.84 -3.21
N GLU A 38 2.78 -9.35 -4.35
CA GLU A 38 2.79 -8.57 -5.59
C GLU A 38 1.75 -7.44 -5.51
N PRO A 39 2.05 -6.25 -6.05
CA PRO A 39 1.07 -5.18 -6.09
C PRO A 39 -0.11 -5.57 -6.97
N ILE A 40 -1.33 -5.40 -6.44
CA ILE A 40 -2.58 -5.58 -7.19
C ILE A 40 -2.60 -4.63 -8.40
N LYS A 41 -2.45 -5.20 -9.59
CA LYS A 41 -2.61 -4.49 -10.86
C LYS A 41 -4.09 -4.13 -11.01
N ALA A 42 -4.43 -2.86 -10.78
CA ALA A 42 -5.77 -2.36 -11.09
C ALA A 42 -6.01 -2.59 -12.58
N GLY A 43 -7.07 -3.35 -12.90
CA GLY A 43 -7.46 -3.63 -14.28
C GLY A 43 -7.82 -2.36 -15.06
N PRO A 44 -8.08 -2.47 -16.38
CA PRO A 44 -8.48 -1.34 -17.20
C PRO A 44 -9.70 -0.63 -16.62
N LYS A 45 -9.58 0.68 -16.39
CA LYS A 45 -10.68 1.51 -15.91
C LYS A 45 -11.76 1.57 -16.98
N ILE A 46 -12.97 1.13 -16.66
CA ILE A 46 -14.10 1.23 -17.57
C ILE A 46 -14.49 2.71 -17.78
N GLY A 47 -14.61 3.12 -19.04
CA GLY A 47 -15.02 4.48 -19.37
C GLY A 47 -16.50 4.73 -19.10
N ARG A 48 -16.87 5.98 -18.80
CA ARG A 48 -18.27 6.37 -18.52
C ARG A 48 -19.24 5.96 -19.65
N ASN A 49 -18.80 5.93 -20.90
CA ASN A 49 -19.64 5.63 -22.06
C ASN A 49 -19.62 4.16 -22.49
N ASP A 50 -18.74 3.33 -21.94
CA ASP A 50 -18.59 1.92 -22.28
C ASP A 50 -19.82 1.08 -21.90
N PRO A 51 -20.05 -0.07 -22.54
CA PRO A 51 -21.11 -1.00 -22.13
C PRO A 51 -20.88 -1.46 -20.69
N CYS A 52 -21.95 -1.43 -19.88
CA CYS A 52 -21.86 -1.78 -18.48
C CYS A 52 -21.60 -3.28 -18.28
N PRO A 53 -20.64 -3.69 -17.42
CA PRO A 53 -20.19 -5.07 -17.29
C PRO A 53 -21.24 -6.00 -16.67
N CYS A 54 -22.34 -5.45 -16.15
CA CYS A 54 -23.49 -6.23 -15.67
C CYS A 54 -24.38 -6.81 -16.78
N GLY A 55 -24.07 -6.54 -18.06
CA GLY A 55 -24.83 -7.09 -19.19
C GLY A 55 -26.19 -6.41 -19.43
N SER A 56 -26.48 -5.28 -18.78
CA SER A 56 -27.77 -4.58 -18.92
C SER A 56 -27.99 -3.88 -20.28
N GLY A 57 -27.00 -3.89 -21.17
CA GLY A 57 -27.01 -3.14 -22.44
C GLY A 57 -26.93 -1.62 -22.29
N LYS A 58 -26.90 -1.10 -21.06
CA LYS A 58 -26.78 0.35 -20.78
C LYS A 58 -25.32 0.78 -20.75
N LYS A 59 -25.05 2.04 -21.08
CA LYS A 59 -23.74 2.66 -20.86
C LYS A 59 -23.40 2.68 -19.36
N TYR A 60 -22.13 2.55 -19.00
CA TYR A 60 -21.67 2.50 -17.61
C TYR A 60 -22.20 3.69 -16.79
N LYS A 61 -22.15 4.91 -17.33
CA LYS A 61 -22.70 6.14 -16.72
C LYS A 61 -24.19 6.13 -16.41
N ASN A 62 -24.96 5.26 -17.06
CA ASN A 62 -26.40 5.16 -16.88
C ASN A 62 -26.78 3.93 -16.03
N CYS A 63 -25.79 3.20 -15.52
CA CYS A 63 -25.96 2.00 -14.72
C CYS A 63 -25.07 2.06 -13.47
N HIS A 64 -23.95 1.35 -13.42
CA HIS A 64 -23.08 1.29 -12.23
C HIS A 64 -22.17 2.52 -12.05
N GLY A 65 -22.07 3.40 -13.06
CA GLY A 65 -21.30 4.65 -13.04
C GLY A 65 -22.16 5.91 -12.97
N LYS A 66 -23.39 5.81 -12.44
CA LYS A 66 -24.35 6.94 -12.41
C LYS A 66 -23.90 8.11 -11.54
N GLU A 67 -23.13 7.81 -10.50
CA GLU A 67 -22.60 8.77 -9.52
C GLU A 67 -21.08 8.95 -9.59
N ALA A 68 -20.43 8.34 -10.60
CA ALA A 68 -19.00 8.45 -10.86
C ALA A 68 -18.64 9.58 -11.82
#